data_AF-A0A9Y2JQU4-F1
#
_entry.id   AF-A0A9Y2JQU4-F1
#
_cell.length_a   1.000
_cell.length_b   1.000
_cell.length_c   1.000
_cell.angle_alpha   90.00
_cell.angle_beta   90.00
_cell.angle_gamma   90.00
#
_symmetry.space_group_name_H-M   'P 1'
#
loop_
_entity.id
_entity.type
_entity.pdbx_description
1 polymer ?
#
loop_
_entity_poly.entity_id
_entity_poly.type
_entity_poly.pdbx_seq_one_letter_code
_entity_poly.pdbx_strand_id
1 'polypeptide(L)' 'MNHDTIVAGLTASEADGLACVACGADYLRVRVPHVPVGRSVTDSQVFACVGCCLDDAQRAAGGVRR' A
#
# COMPACT_ATOMS: atom_id res chain seq x y z
N MET A 1 -19.51 4.67 9.82
CA MET A 1 -18.11 4.35 10.18
C MET A 1 -17.25 5.35 9.44
N ASN A 2 -16.51 6.18 10.16
CA ASN A 2 -15.76 7.29 9.60
C ASN A 2 -14.44 6.74 9.03
N HIS A 3 -14.32 6.65 7.71
CA HIS A 3 -13.22 6.00 6.98
C HIS A 3 -11.95 6.89 6.88
N ASP A 4 -11.67 7.68 7.91
CA ASP A 4 -10.71 8.79 7.84
C ASP A 4 -9.29 8.39 8.33
N THR A 5 -8.92 7.13 8.19
CA THR A 5 -7.52 6.76 8.43
C THR A 5 -6.68 7.30 7.28
N ILE A 6 -6.03 8.44 7.52
CA ILE A 6 -5.05 9.02 6.60
C ILE A 6 -3.73 8.27 6.74
N VAL A 7 -3.31 7.63 5.65
CA VAL A 7 -2.04 6.91 5.54
C VAL A 7 -1.00 7.82 4.92
N ALA A 8 0.01 8.18 5.71
CA ALA A 8 1.12 9.04 5.32
C ALA A 8 2.38 8.23 4.96
N GLY A 9 3.41 8.90 4.42
CA GLY A 9 4.70 8.26 4.11
C GLY A 9 4.64 7.24 2.96
N LEU A 10 3.65 7.38 2.09
CA LEU A 10 3.46 6.54 0.91
C LEU A 10 4.28 7.07 -0.28
N THR A 11 4.75 6.16 -1.11
CA THR A 11 5.19 6.48 -2.47
C THR A 11 4.01 6.97 -3.32
N ALA A 12 4.27 7.62 -4.46
CA ALA A 12 3.21 8.09 -5.35
C ALA A 12 2.27 6.94 -5.77
N SER A 13 2.83 5.81 -6.20
CA SER A 13 2.03 4.65 -6.63
C SER A 13 1.18 4.06 -5.51
N GLU A 14 1.68 4.02 -4.28
CA GLU A 14 0.90 3.58 -3.12
C GLU A 14 -0.20 4.58 -2.77
N ALA A 15 0.12 5.89 -2.78
CA ALA A 15 -0.81 6.97 -2.50
C ALA A 15 -1.94 7.04 -3.53
N ASP A 16 -1.67 6.66 -4.78
CA ASP A 16 -2.66 6.57 -5.87
C ASP A 16 -3.45 5.24 -5.85
N GLY A 17 -3.17 4.35 -4.90
CA GLY A 17 -3.85 3.04 -4.80
C GLY A 17 -3.43 2.04 -5.89
N LEU A 18 -2.31 2.29 -6.57
CA LEU A 18 -1.76 1.44 -7.63
C LEU A 18 -0.78 0.39 -7.10
N ALA A 19 -0.32 0.54 -5.86
CA ALA A 19 0.56 -0.41 -5.19
C ALA A 19 0.09 -0.72 -3.76
N CYS A 20 0.42 -1.92 -3.29
CA CYS A 20 0.15 -2.34 -1.93
C CYS A 20 0.95 -1.51 -0.93
N VAL A 21 0.27 -0.87 0.02
CA VAL A 21 0.93 -0.06 1.07
C VAL A 21 1.75 -0.87 2.09
N ALA A 22 1.68 -2.21 2.04
CA ALA A 22 2.39 -3.10 2.95
C ALA A 22 3.61 -3.77 2.29
N CYS A 23 3.50 -4.19 1.03
CA CYS A 23 4.55 -4.95 0.35
C CYS A 23 5.01 -4.33 -0.99
N GLY A 24 4.45 -3.20 -1.40
CA GLY A 24 4.82 -2.52 -2.66
C GLY A 24 4.43 -3.27 -3.93
N ALA A 25 3.59 -4.31 -3.84
CA ALA A 25 3.12 -5.04 -5.02
C ALA A 25 2.41 -4.11 -6.00
N ASP A 26 2.93 -4.02 -7.23
CA ASP A 26 2.38 -3.21 -8.32
C ASP A 26 1.13 -3.88 -8.91
N TYR A 27 -0.05 -3.32 -8.62
CA TYR A 27 -1.32 -3.88 -9.07
C TYR A 27 -1.57 -3.75 -10.58
N LEU A 28 -0.78 -2.93 -11.28
CA LEU A 28 -0.80 -2.87 -12.74
C LEU A 28 -0.08 -4.07 -13.37
N ARG A 29 0.85 -4.69 -12.62
CA ARG A 29 1.65 -5.84 -13.09
C ARG A 29 1.18 -7.17 -12.53
N VAL A 30 0.72 -7.20 -11.27
CA VAL A 30 0.30 -8.43 -10.60
C VAL A 30 -1.17 -8.37 -10.19
N ARG A 31 -1.92 -9.44 -10.49
CA ARG A 31 -3.30 -9.60 -10.01
C ARG A 31 -3.28 -10.37 -8.70
N VAL A 32 -3.52 -9.64 -7.61
CA VAL A 32 -3.62 -10.19 -6.26
C VAL A 32 -4.87 -9.60 -5.58
N PRO A 33 -5.62 -10.40 -4.81
CA PRO A 33 -6.70 -9.87 -3.98
C PRO A 33 -6.17 -8.80 -3.02
N HIS A 34 -6.87 -7.69 -2.91
CA HIS A 34 -6.52 -6.57 -2.02
C HIS A 34 -7.76 -5.93 -1.42
N VAL A 35 -7.59 -5.25 -0.29
CA VAL A 35 -8.66 -4.60 0.47
C VAL A 35 -8.34 -3.14 0.72
N PRO A 36 -9.35 -2.25 0.75
CA PRO A 36 -9.14 -0.85 1.12
C PRO A 36 -8.71 -0.75 2.59
N VAL A 37 -7.71 0.09 2.87
CA VAL A 37 -7.16 0.24 4.25
C VAL A 37 -7.15 1.67 4.77
N GLY A 38 -7.44 2.66 3.92
CA GLY A 38 -7.49 4.06 4.32
C GLY A 38 -7.41 4.98 3.10
N ARG A 39 -7.14 6.26 3.33
CA ARG A 39 -6.92 7.23 2.27
C ARG A 39 -5.53 7.82 2.37
N SER A 40 -4.96 8.21 1.24
CA SER A 40 -3.72 8.97 1.22
C SER A 40 -3.98 10.44 1.56
N VAL A 41 -2.91 11.21 1.72
CA VAL A 41 -2.98 12.67 1.93
C VAL A 41 -3.60 13.42 0.75
N THR A 42 -3.71 12.79 -0.42
CA THR A 42 -4.38 13.33 -1.61
C THR A 42 -5.84 12.87 -1.71
N ASP A 43 -6.38 12.29 -0.64
CA ASP A 43 -7.73 11.70 -0.57
C ASP A 43 -7.95 10.46 -1.45
N SER A 44 -6.91 9.90 -2.07
CA SER A 44 -7.04 8.68 -2.86
C SER A 44 -7.21 7.45 -1.97
N GLN A 45 -8.10 6.52 -2.34
CA GLN A 45 -8.26 5.24 -1.64
C GLN A 45 -6.98 4.40 -1.79
N VAL A 46 -6.41 3.94 -0.69
CA VAL A 46 -5.22 3.06 -0.68
C VAL A 46 -5.56 1.64 -0.28
N PHE A 47 -4.74 0.67 -0.70
CA PHE A 47 -5.02 -0.76 -0.59
C PHE A 47 -3.85 -1.57 -0.04
N ALA A 48 -4.16 -2.68 0.60
CA ALA A 48 -3.20 -3.70 0.99
C ALA A 48 -3.61 -5.07 0.44
N CYS A 49 -2.62 -5.88 0.03
CA CYS A 49 -2.84 -7.25 -0.39
C CYS A 49 -3.45 -8.07 0.75
N VAL A 50 -4.38 -8.97 0.41
CA VAL A 50 -4.91 -9.93 1.36
C VAL A 50 -3.77 -10.84 1.83
N GLY A 51 -3.57 -10.92 3.14
CA GLY A 51 -2.51 -11.73 3.76
C GLY A 51 -1.17 -11.01 3.93
N CYS A 52 -1.01 -9.77 3.47
CA CYS A 52 0.11 -8.94 3.89
C CYS A 52 -0.20 -8.31 5.25
N CYS A 53 0.62 -8.62 6.25
CA CYS A 53 0.63 -7.88 7.49
C CYS A 53 1.26 -6.50 7.24
N LEU A 54 0.64 -5.44 7.75
CA LEU A 54 1.28 -4.13 7.90
C LEU A 54 2.29 -4.22 9.05
N ASP A 55 3.32 -5.05 8.89
CA ASP A 55 4.46 -4.97 9.79
C ASP A 55 5.31 -3.80 9.31
N ASP A 56 5.42 -2.76 10.15
CA ASP A 56 6.23 -1.56 9.92
C ASP A 56 7.69 -1.85 9.52
N ALA A 57 8.14 -3.10 9.67
CA ALA A 57 9.47 -3.59 9.34
C ALA A 57 9.75 -3.82 7.83
N GLN A 58 8.72 -3.99 6.98
CA GLN A 58 8.96 -4.35 5.57
C GLN A 58 9.37 -3.16 4.68
N ARG A 59 9.17 -1.92 5.14
CA ARG A 59 9.56 -0.69 4.40
C ARG A 59 11.08 -0.54 4.20
N ALA A 60 11.91 -1.37 4.84
CA ALA A 60 13.36 -1.32 4.70
C ALA A 60 13.94 -2.27 3.62
N ALA A 61 13.14 -3.17 3.04
CA ALA A 61 13.66 -4.22 2.14
C ALA A 61 13.47 -3.90 0.64
N GLY A 62 13.53 -2.63 0.26
CA GLY A 62 13.75 -2.21 -1.13
C GLY A 62 15.21 -2.37 -1.54
N GLY A 63 15.71 -3.61 -1.56
CA GLY A 63 17.10 -3.90 -1.90
C GLY A 63 17.24 -5.29 -2.53
N VAL A 64 16.94 -5.41 -3.82
CA VAL A 64 17.43 -6.55 -4.61
C VAL A 64 18.96 -6.53 -4.56
N ARG A 65 19.53 -7.51 -3.87
CA ARG A 65 20.91 -7.96 -4.06
C ARG A 65 20.96 -8.73 -5.38
N ARG A 66 21.89 -8.29 -6.25
CA ARG A 66 22.54 -8.96 -7.40
C ARG A 66 21.73 -9.93 -8.25
#